data_AF-A0A346MZR8-F1
#
_entry.id   AF-A0A346MZR8-F1
#
_cell.length_a   1.000
_cell.length_b   1.000
_cell.length_c   1.000
_cell.angle_alpha   90.00
_cell.angle_beta   90.00
_cell.angle_gamma   90.00
#
_symmetry.space_group_name_H-M   'P 1'
#
loop_
_entity.id
_entity.type
_entity.pdbx_description
1 polymer ?
#
loop_
_entity_poly.entity_id
_entity_poly.type
_entity_poly.pdbx_seq_one_letter_code
_entity_poly.pdbx_strand_id
1 'polypeptide(L)'
;MTPEDIRDLFLSGQPDQALDALDDLLAADEANIEALRLKGNLLESVALERAELTAGSLLRQKGMWEARRCYERILELDPDNTVALVDLGDHFSNLDAYQKAESLYRQAIDLLQRGVFRLSREHEINEVFDSMFQLYTETGRDNLAELARSEQASMLAEPES
;
A
#
# COMPACT_ATOMS: atom_id res chain seq x y z
N MET A 1 10.36 -1.09 20.28
CA MET A 1 9.90 0.22 19.78
C MET A 1 8.51 0.04 19.21
N THR A 2 7.64 1.05 19.25
CA THR A 2 6.34 0.99 18.58
C THR A 2 6.51 1.32 17.09
N PRO A 3 5.55 0.95 16.22
CA PRO A 3 5.55 1.40 14.83
C PRO A 3 5.60 2.93 14.67
N GLU A 4 5.04 3.68 15.63
CA GLU A 4 5.15 5.15 15.66
C GLU A 4 6.58 5.63 15.90
N ASP A 5 7.27 5.09 16.91
CA ASP A 5 8.68 5.44 17.19
C ASP A 5 9.59 5.13 15.98
N ILE A 6 9.29 4.03 15.27
CA ILE A 6 10.03 3.59 14.08
C ILE A 6 9.78 4.56 12.92
N ARG A 7 8.54 5.02 12.74
CA ARG A 7 8.20 6.02 11.73
C ARG A 7 8.95 7.32 11.98
N ASP A 8 9.07 7.75 13.23
CA ASP A 8 9.83 8.94 13.61
C ASP A 8 11.33 8.77 13.30
N LEU A 9 11.92 7.59 13.55
CA LEU A 9 13.29 7.30 13.12
C LEU A 9 13.46 7.47 11.61
N PHE A 10 12.54 6.93 10.81
CA PHE A 10 12.59 7.07 9.36
C PHE A 10 12.52 8.54 8.94
N LEU A 11 11.56 9.31 9.47
CA LEU A 11 11.38 10.73 9.18
C LEU A 11 12.59 11.59 9.63
N SER A 12 13.35 11.13 10.62
CA SER A 12 14.60 11.77 11.05
C SER A 12 15.80 11.48 10.13
N GLY A 13 15.60 10.75 9.03
CA GLY A 13 16.64 10.42 8.05
C GLY A 13 17.47 9.19 8.42
N GLN A 14 16.90 8.28 9.22
CA GLN A 14 17.58 7.05 9.68
C GLN A 14 16.89 5.79 9.14
N PRO A 15 16.79 5.60 7.80
CA PRO A 15 16.00 4.53 7.21
C PRO A 15 16.51 3.13 7.54
N ASP A 16 17.82 2.93 7.61
CA ASP A 16 18.38 1.62 7.94
C ASP A 16 18.07 1.22 9.39
N GLN A 17 18.12 2.17 10.34
CA GLN A 17 17.75 1.90 11.74
C GLN A 17 16.26 1.62 11.90
N ALA A 18 15.40 2.30 11.13
CA ALA A 18 13.98 2.03 11.13
C ALA A 18 13.68 0.61 10.60
N LEU A 19 14.35 0.18 9.53
CA LEU A 19 14.22 -1.17 8.99
C LEU A 19 14.73 -2.24 9.96
N ASP A 20 15.88 -2.03 10.61
CA ASP A 20 16.39 -2.94 11.64
C ASP A 20 15.40 -3.08 12.81
N ALA A 21 14.80 -1.96 13.27
CA ALA A 21 13.81 -1.98 14.34
C ALA A 21 12.51 -2.70 13.95
N LEU A 22 12.14 -2.67 12.66
CA LEU A 22 11.01 -3.44 12.12
C LEU A 22 11.32 -4.92 12.05
N ASP A 23 12.55 -5.28 11.68
CA ASP A 23 13.01 -6.67 11.70
C ASP A 23 12.95 -7.26 13.11
N ASP A 24 13.43 -6.51 14.12
CA ASP A 24 13.34 -6.93 15.52
C ASP A 24 11.89 -7.10 15.98
N LEU A 25 10.99 -6.19 15.58
CA LEU A 25 9.57 -6.25 15.94
C LEU A 25 8.89 -7.46 15.29
N LEU A 26 9.15 -7.71 14.01
CA LEU A 26 8.60 -8.85 13.26
C LEU A 26 9.22 -10.20 13.68
N ALA A 27 10.46 -10.20 14.19
CA ALA A 27 11.04 -11.39 14.81
C ALA A 27 10.36 -11.76 16.13
N ALA A 28 9.82 -10.76 16.86
CA ALA A 28 9.04 -10.99 18.07
C ALA A 28 7.57 -11.35 17.78
N ASP A 29 6.99 -10.77 16.72
CA ASP A 29 5.62 -11.02 16.27
C ASP A 29 5.53 -10.97 14.74
N GLU A 30 5.66 -12.13 14.10
CA GLU A 30 5.61 -12.27 12.64
C GLU A 30 4.24 -11.92 12.05
N ALA A 31 3.19 -11.83 12.88
CA ALA A 31 1.83 -11.53 12.47
C ALA A 31 1.46 -10.05 12.67
N ASN A 32 2.42 -9.20 13.07
CA ASN A 32 2.16 -7.79 13.30
C ASN A 32 1.87 -7.04 11.98
N ILE A 33 0.60 -6.87 11.64
CA ILE A 33 0.13 -6.25 10.40
C ILE A 33 0.65 -4.81 10.26
N GLU A 34 0.65 -4.03 11.34
CA GLU A 34 1.09 -2.63 11.29
C GLU A 34 2.59 -2.54 10.97
N ALA A 35 3.42 -3.39 11.59
CA ALA A 35 4.85 -3.43 11.31
C ALA A 35 5.14 -3.98 9.91
N LEU A 36 4.40 -4.99 9.44
CA LEU A 36 4.52 -5.48 8.06
C LEU A 36 4.22 -4.36 7.06
N ARG A 37 3.13 -3.62 7.27
CA ARG A 37 2.72 -2.51 6.40
C ARG A 37 3.78 -1.41 6.40
N LEU A 38 4.19 -0.97 7.59
CA LEU A 38 5.20 0.09 7.73
C LEU A 38 6.53 -0.33 7.06
N LYS A 39 6.95 -1.59 7.24
CA LYS A 39 8.15 -2.11 6.58
C LYS A 39 8.01 -2.13 5.06
N GLY A 40 6.86 -2.56 4.53
CA GLY A 40 6.57 -2.51 3.10
C GLY A 40 6.77 -1.12 2.52
N ASN A 41 6.10 -0.13 3.13
CA ASN A 41 6.13 1.27 2.67
C ASN A 41 7.55 1.86 2.73
N LEU A 42 8.30 1.59 3.82
CA LEU A 42 9.67 2.06 3.98
C LEU A 42 10.62 1.43 2.95
N LEU A 43 10.51 0.12 2.73
CA LEU A 43 11.33 -0.58 1.74
C LEU A 43 11.10 -0.03 0.33
N GLU A 44 9.86 0.27 -0.02
CA GLU A 44 9.50 0.86 -1.31
C GLU A 44 10.06 2.28 -1.46
N SER A 45 9.86 3.15 -0.46
CA SER A 45 10.42 4.51 -0.45
C SER A 45 11.95 4.49 -0.59
N VAL A 46 12.63 3.68 0.22
CA VAL A 46 14.10 3.54 0.17
C VAL A 46 14.57 2.96 -1.17
N ALA A 47 13.83 2.02 -1.75
CA ALA A 47 14.15 1.44 -3.05
C ALA A 47 14.02 2.45 -4.19
N LEU A 48 13.01 3.33 -4.14
CA LEU A 48 12.82 4.41 -5.12
C LEU A 48 13.93 5.46 -5.03
N GLU A 49 14.31 5.88 -3.82
CA GLU A 49 15.40 6.86 -3.62
C GLU A 49 16.77 6.33 -4.07
N ARG A 50 17.05 5.05 -3.80
CA ARG A 50 18.33 4.42 -4.15
C ARG A 50 18.47 4.12 -5.65
N ALA A 51 17.44 4.37 -6.45
CA ALA A 51 17.40 4.02 -7.88
C ALA A 51 18.43 4.76 -8.75
N GLU A 52 18.98 5.88 -8.30
CA GLU A 52 19.87 6.73 -9.11
C GLU A 52 21.32 6.22 -9.22
N LEU A 53 21.69 5.16 -8.49
CA LEU A 53 23.05 4.60 -8.48
C LEU A 53 23.13 3.25 -9.22
N THR A 54 24.29 2.93 -9.81
CA THR A 54 24.49 1.65 -10.54
C THR A 54 24.39 0.43 -9.61
N ALA A 55 24.92 0.52 -8.38
CA ALA A 55 24.67 -0.48 -7.32
C ALA A 55 23.22 -0.43 -6.79
N GLY A 56 22.54 0.71 -7.01
CA GLY A 56 21.15 0.96 -6.67
C GLY A 56 20.14 0.12 -7.44
N SER A 57 20.46 -0.35 -8.65
CA SER A 57 19.54 -1.20 -9.42
C SER A 57 19.26 -2.55 -8.74
N LEU A 58 20.28 -3.21 -8.18
CA LEU A 58 20.10 -4.46 -7.44
C LEU A 58 19.42 -4.23 -6.09
N LEU A 59 19.83 -3.19 -5.38
CA LEU A 59 19.22 -2.82 -4.08
C LEU A 59 17.75 -2.44 -4.25
N ARG A 60 17.40 -1.70 -5.30
CA ARG A 60 16.02 -1.38 -5.66
C ARG A 60 15.21 -2.63 -5.93
N GLN A 61 15.73 -3.55 -6.73
CA GLN A 61 15.03 -4.82 -7.01
C GLN A 61 14.81 -5.63 -5.73
N LYS A 62 15.81 -5.70 -4.86
CA LYS A 62 15.69 -6.38 -3.58
C LYS A 62 14.63 -5.72 -2.69
N GLY A 63 14.72 -4.40 -2.49
CA GLY A 63 13.77 -3.66 -1.66
C GLY A 63 12.33 -3.72 -2.17
N MET A 64 12.13 -3.59 -3.49
CA MET A 64 10.81 -3.76 -4.12
C MET A 64 10.25 -5.17 -3.90
N TRP A 65 11.10 -6.20 -4.00
CA TRP A 65 10.68 -7.57 -3.73
C TRP A 65 10.33 -7.79 -2.26
N GLU A 66 11.12 -7.26 -1.33
CA GLU A 66 10.87 -7.35 0.11
C GLU A 66 9.59 -6.58 0.50
N ALA A 67 9.34 -5.41 -0.09
CA ALA A 67 8.12 -4.63 0.12
C ALA A 67 6.87 -5.42 -0.27
N ARG A 68 6.88 -5.98 -1.50
CA ARG A 68 5.82 -6.86 -1.98
C ARG A 68 5.54 -8.02 -1.04
N ARG A 69 6.59 -8.66 -0.52
CA ARG A 69 6.46 -9.78 0.43
C ARG A 69 5.77 -9.37 1.72
N CYS A 70 5.99 -8.13 2.19
CA CYS A 70 5.30 -7.63 3.37
C CYS A 70 3.79 -7.50 3.13
N TYR A 71 3.37 -6.93 1.99
CA TYR A 71 1.94 -6.81 1.66
C TYR A 71 1.29 -8.17 1.40
N GLU A 72 1.96 -9.06 0.66
CA GLU A 72 1.48 -10.44 0.45
C GLU A 72 1.31 -11.17 1.79
N ARG A 73 2.24 -10.96 2.74
CA ARG A 73 2.14 -11.55 4.08
C ARG A 73 0.94 -11.03 4.86
N ILE A 74 0.61 -9.75 4.76
CA ILE A 74 -0.62 -9.21 5.38
C ILE A 74 -1.84 -9.91 4.79
N LEU A 75 -1.90 -10.10 3.48
CA LEU A 75 -3.02 -10.78 2.81
C LEU A 75 -3.09 -12.29 3.11
N GLU A 76 -1.97 -12.92 3.45
CA GLU A 76 -1.98 -14.31 3.96
C GLU A 76 -2.60 -14.40 5.37
N LEU A 77 -2.37 -13.38 6.21
CA LEU A 77 -2.89 -13.32 7.58
C LEU A 77 -4.35 -12.84 7.62
N ASP A 78 -4.68 -11.91 6.74
CA ASP A 78 -5.98 -11.25 6.61
C ASP A 78 -6.31 -11.06 5.13
N PRO A 79 -6.94 -12.05 4.48
CA PRO A 79 -7.22 -12.02 3.04
C PRO A 79 -8.14 -10.88 2.60
N ASP A 80 -8.93 -10.35 3.52
CA ASP A 80 -9.89 -9.28 3.26
C ASP A 80 -9.34 -7.91 3.71
N ASN A 81 -8.02 -7.79 3.90
CA ASN A 81 -7.37 -6.53 4.26
C ASN A 81 -7.33 -5.57 3.07
N THR A 82 -8.36 -4.76 2.97
CA THR A 82 -8.55 -3.68 1.99
C THR A 82 -7.35 -2.75 1.88
N VAL A 83 -6.77 -2.35 3.02
CA VAL A 83 -5.58 -1.50 3.07
C VAL A 83 -4.38 -2.18 2.39
N ALA A 84 -4.09 -3.44 2.72
CA ALA A 84 -2.99 -4.17 2.09
C ALA A 84 -3.24 -4.50 0.60
N LEU A 85 -4.49 -4.64 0.18
CA LEU A 85 -4.84 -4.73 -1.24
C LEU A 85 -4.50 -3.44 -1.99
N VAL A 86 -4.76 -2.28 -1.38
CA VAL A 86 -4.38 -0.97 -1.94
C VAL A 86 -2.86 -0.82 -1.96
N ASP A 87 -2.16 -1.06 -0.85
CA ASP A 87 -0.69 -0.95 -0.79
C ASP A 87 0.00 -1.88 -1.83
N LEU A 88 -0.50 -3.11 -2.00
CA LEU A 88 0.00 -4.03 -3.04
C LEU A 88 -0.36 -3.56 -4.46
N GLY A 89 -1.52 -2.92 -4.62
CA GLY A 89 -1.94 -2.28 -5.86
C GLY A 89 -0.99 -1.15 -6.26
N ASP A 90 -0.69 -0.26 -5.33
CA ASP A 90 0.25 0.86 -5.51
C ASP A 90 1.64 0.35 -5.87
N HIS A 91 2.09 -0.69 -5.18
CA HIS A 91 3.34 -1.37 -5.51
C HIS A 91 3.39 -1.85 -6.97
N PHE A 92 2.31 -2.48 -7.47
CA PHE A 92 2.26 -2.88 -8.87
C PHE A 92 2.13 -1.69 -9.82
N SER A 93 1.46 -0.61 -9.42
CA SER A 93 1.37 0.62 -10.22
C SER A 93 2.75 1.28 -10.38
N ASN A 94 3.55 1.34 -9.30
CA ASN A 94 4.94 1.83 -9.30
C ASN A 94 5.90 0.97 -10.15
N LEU A 95 5.49 -0.25 -10.51
CA LEU A 95 6.20 -1.15 -11.41
C LEU A 95 5.58 -1.19 -12.82
N ASP A 96 4.73 -0.22 -13.15
CA ASP A 96 3.96 -0.09 -14.40
C ASP A 96 3.08 -1.31 -14.72
N ALA A 97 2.80 -2.16 -13.73
CA ALA A 97 1.94 -3.33 -13.85
C ALA A 97 0.47 -2.95 -13.61
N TYR A 98 -0.01 -1.94 -14.36
CA TYR A 98 -1.29 -1.26 -14.11
C TYR A 98 -2.50 -2.20 -14.12
N GLN A 99 -2.52 -3.25 -14.93
CA GLN A 99 -3.64 -4.22 -14.94
C GLN A 99 -3.74 -5.00 -13.62
N LYS A 100 -2.59 -5.31 -12.99
CA LYS A 100 -2.58 -5.98 -11.68
C LYS A 100 -3.00 -5.01 -10.58
N ALA A 101 -2.47 -3.79 -10.61
CA ALA A 101 -2.85 -2.73 -9.67
C ALA A 101 -4.36 -2.49 -9.69
N GLU A 102 -4.94 -2.26 -10.87
CA GLU A 102 -6.37 -2.06 -11.05
C GLU A 102 -7.19 -3.27 -10.55
N SER A 103 -6.73 -4.49 -10.81
CA SER A 103 -7.41 -5.70 -10.29
C SER A 103 -7.40 -5.78 -8.76
N LEU A 104 -6.40 -5.24 -8.08
CA LEU A 104 -6.33 -5.21 -6.62
C LEU A 104 -7.20 -4.11 -6.04
N TYR A 105 -7.19 -2.91 -6.62
CA TYR A 105 -8.10 -1.83 -6.23
C TYR A 105 -9.57 -2.24 -6.39
N ARG A 106 -9.91 -2.94 -7.48
CA ARG A 106 -11.27 -3.47 -7.68
C ARG A 106 -11.66 -4.52 -6.64
N GLN A 107 -10.71 -5.33 -6.16
CA GLN A 107 -10.97 -6.26 -5.05
C GLN A 107 -11.21 -5.51 -3.74
N ALA A 108 -10.42 -4.47 -3.45
CA ALA A 108 -10.65 -3.62 -2.28
C ALA A 108 -12.03 -2.95 -2.35
N ILE A 109 -12.44 -2.41 -3.51
CA ILE A 109 -13.77 -1.81 -3.70
C ILE A 109 -14.90 -2.82 -3.47
N ASP A 110 -14.80 -4.06 -3.98
CA ASP A 110 -15.83 -5.11 -3.72
C ASP A 110 -16.00 -5.35 -2.21
N LEU A 111 -14.89 -5.46 -1.48
CA LEU A 111 -14.90 -5.65 -0.03
C LEU A 111 -15.53 -4.45 0.70
N LEU A 112 -15.17 -3.23 0.32
CA LEU A 112 -15.74 -2.00 0.89
C LEU A 112 -17.24 -1.89 0.63
N GLN A 113 -17.71 -2.24 -0.57
CA GLN A 113 -19.15 -2.31 -0.90
C GLN A 113 -19.89 -3.36 -0.08
N ARG A 114 -19.20 -4.42 0.33
CA ARG A 114 -19.74 -5.47 1.23
C ARG A 114 -19.64 -5.09 2.72
N GLY A 115 -19.17 -3.89 3.04
CA GLY A 115 -19.08 -3.39 4.41
C GLY A 115 -17.84 -3.89 5.17
N VAL A 116 -16.80 -4.32 4.48
CA VAL A 116 -15.56 -4.81 5.08
C VAL A 116 -14.56 -3.65 5.18
N PHE A 117 -14.25 -3.24 6.40
CA PHE A 117 -13.36 -2.11 6.71
C PHE A 117 -12.26 -2.55 7.70
N ARG A 118 -11.09 -1.91 7.64
CA ARG A 118 -9.99 -2.03 8.61
C ARG A 118 -9.68 -0.73 9.34
N LEU A 119 -10.05 0.39 8.73
CA LEU A 119 -9.96 1.74 9.25
C LEU A 119 -11.37 2.37 9.15
N SER A 120 -11.46 3.70 9.10
CA SER A 120 -12.75 4.33 8.84
C SER A 120 -13.16 4.11 7.39
N ARG A 121 -14.46 3.89 7.18
CA ARG A 121 -15.07 3.73 5.85
C ARG A 121 -14.66 4.84 4.89
N GLU A 122 -14.76 6.09 5.33
CA GLU A 122 -14.39 7.25 4.52
C GLU A 122 -12.91 7.22 4.13
N HIS A 123 -12.03 6.86 5.08
CA HIS A 123 -10.59 6.81 4.82
C HIS A 123 -10.26 5.78 3.75
N GLU A 124 -10.77 4.55 3.87
CA GLU A 124 -10.42 3.48 2.94
C GLU A 124 -11.05 3.66 1.55
N ILE A 125 -12.27 4.23 1.48
CA ILE A 125 -12.86 4.63 0.21
C ILE A 125 -11.97 5.68 -0.45
N ASN A 126 -11.56 6.72 0.27
CA ASN A 126 -10.70 7.75 -0.32
C ASN A 126 -9.34 7.19 -0.74
N GLU A 127 -8.71 6.36 0.09
CA GLU A 127 -7.41 5.74 -0.18
C GLU A 127 -7.44 4.93 -1.49
N VAL A 128 -8.39 4.01 -1.67
CA VAL A 128 -8.45 3.22 -2.91
C VAL A 128 -8.78 4.06 -4.15
N PHE A 129 -9.66 5.05 -4.02
CA PHE A 129 -10.06 5.88 -5.17
C PHE A 129 -8.97 6.87 -5.57
N ASP A 130 -8.20 7.42 -4.61
CA ASP A 130 -7.04 8.26 -4.91
C ASP A 130 -6.00 7.49 -5.73
N SER A 131 -5.67 6.25 -5.32
CA SER A 131 -4.78 5.36 -6.07
C SER A 131 -5.33 5.02 -7.47
N MET A 132 -6.63 4.76 -7.59
CA MET A 132 -7.27 4.52 -8.89
C MET A 132 -7.24 5.75 -9.80
N PHE A 133 -7.47 6.95 -9.26
CA PHE A 133 -7.41 8.19 -10.03
C PHE A 133 -6.00 8.44 -10.55
N GLN A 134 -4.99 8.27 -9.69
CA GLN A 134 -3.60 8.38 -10.09
C GLN A 134 -3.29 7.41 -11.23
N LEU A 135 -3.60 6.13 -11.07
CA LEU A 135 -3.38 5.12 -12.10
C LEU A 135 -4.09 5.45 -13.43
N TYR A 136 -5.34 5.93 -13.40
CA TYR A 136 -6.06 6.29 -14.61
C TYR A 136 -5.52 7.55 -15.28
N THR A 137 -5.09 8.54 -14.50
CA THR A 137 -4.43 9.75 -15.03
C THR A 137 -3.08 9.42 -15.66
N GLU A 138 -2.24 8.61 -15.00
CA GLU A 138 -0.93 8.19 -15.53
C GLU A 138 -1.05 7.41 -16.85
N THR A 139 -2.12 6.64 -16.99
CA THR A 139 -2.39 5.83 -18.19
C THR A 139 -3.26 6.52 -19.24
N GLY A 140 -3.65 7.79 -19.03
CA GLY A 140 -4.45 8.59 -19.98
C GLY A 140 -5.88 8.06 -20.17
N ARG A 141 -6.45 7.40 -19.16
CA ARG A 141 -7.79 6.77 -19.19
C ARG A 141 -8.84 7.66 -18.52
N ASP A 142 -9.01 8.88 -19.01
CA ASP A 142 -9.85 9.92 -18.40
C ASP A 142 -11.31 9.48 -18.18
N ASN A 143 -11.90 8.74 -19.12
CA ASN A 143 -13.25 8.20 -18.98
C ASN A 143 -13.39 7.27 -17.75
N LEU A 144 -12.36 6.47 -17.45
CA LEU A 144 -12.38 5.60 -16.28
C LEU A 144 -12.19 6.39 -14.98
N ALA A 145 -11.40 7.47 -15.01
CA ALA A 145 -11.26 8.38 -13.87
C ALA A 145 -12.59 9.06 -13.53
N GLU A 146 -13.36 9.51 -14.53
CA GLU A 146 -14.71 10.05 -14.32
C GLU A 146 -15.68 9.03 -13.74
N LEU A 147 -15.67 7.80 -14.25
CA LEU A 147 -16.48 6.70 -13.72
C LEU A 147 -16.13 6.41 -12.26
N ALA A 148 -14.84 6.33 -11.93
CA ALA A 148 -14.38 6.09 -10.57
C ALA A 148 -14.79 7.23 -9.62
N ARG A 149 -14.83 8.50 -10.06
CA ARG A 149 -15.33 9.62 -9.23
C ARG A 149 -16.82 9.48 -8.92
N SER A 150 -17.60 9.07 -9.92
CA SER A 150 -19.03 8.80 -9.72
C SER A 150 -19.24 7.63 -8.76
N GLU A 151 -18.43 6.58 -8.85
CA GLU A 151 -18.49 5.41 -7.98
C GLU A 151 -18.12 5.77 -6.53
N GLN A 152 -17.02 6.50 -6.32
CA GLN A 152 -16.61 7.01 -5.01
C GLN A 152 -17.71 7.85 -4.35
N ALA A 153 -18.30 8.79 -5.09
CA ALA A 153 -19.37 9.65 -4.57
C ALA A 153 -20.61 8.84 -4.16
N SER A 154 -20.97 7.81 -4.94
CA SER A 154 -22.07 6.90 -4.59
C SER A 154 -21.78 6.15 -3.30
N MET A 155 -20.58 5.57 -3.17
CA MET A 155 -20.19 4.87 -1.97
C MET A 155 -20.22 5.81 -0.77
N LEU A 156 -19.58 6.97 -0.80
CA LEU A 156 -19.58 7.91 0.34
C LEU A 156 -20.99 8.38 0.77
N ALA A 157 -21.95 8.46 -0.17
CA ALA A 157 -23.32 8.87 0.12
C ALA A 157 -24.19 7.79 0.79
N GLU A 158 -23.80 6.52 0.71
CA GLU A 158 -24.53 5.44 1.38
C GLU A 158 -24.37 5.53 2.90
N PRO A 159 -25.48 5.44 3.67
CA PRO A 159 -25.43 5.47 5.12
C PRO A 159 -24.72 4.23 5.67
N GLU A 160 -23.93 4.41 6.73
CA GLU A 160 -23.39 3.29 7.51
C GLU A 160 -24.56 2.49 8.09
N SER A 161 -24.70 1.23 7.66
CA SER A 161 -25.78 0.32 8.06
C SER A 161 -25.61 -0.21 9.47
#